data_AF-A0A955ED28-F1
#
_entry.id   AF-A0A955ED28-F1
#
_cell.length_a   1.000
_cell.length_b   1.000
_cell.length_c   1.000
_cell.angle_alpha   90.00
_cell.angle_beta   90.00
_cell.angle_gamma   90.00
#
_symmetry.space_group_name_H-M   'P 1'
#
loop_
_entity.id
_entity.type
_entity.pdbx_description
1 polymer ?
#
loop_
_entity_poly.entity_id
_entity_poly.type
_entity_poly.pdbx_seq_one_letter_code
_entity_poly.pdbx_strand_id
1 'polypeptide(L)'
;NQFSTKHFKIAKTSSVLVGTEGWLYFTQGLTDLWSKQPYTNSQYIDIKNNTNTVAGKFKKAQITYLEIYTPDKHSIYPEYLGFNFIANPHSRLEQRIAIIKEIDPQNLVDLKTELLKNKKTEQLYYKADTHWNNYGSFLAYEKIMEKVKRDYPNIEPLTKDDFEIIVKPNEYRTDLSKNILSDYKDTEILFSLKESALQNKLTSDKKLEKLVVYYDSFFDPKYNWGTTNFLKYHFNTVELIENYKGFRTDEIIEQHPQVVINQRVERHL
;
A
#
# COMPACT_ATOMS: atom_id res chain seq x y z
N ASN A 1 -19.18 -17.27 -28.88
CA ASN A 1 -19.17 -16.11 -29.80
C ASN A 1 -18.11 -15.12 -29.37
N GLN A 2 -17.23 -14.82 -30.32
CA GLN A 2 -15.96 -14.11 -30.20
C GLN A 2 -16.14 -12.66 -29.72
N PHE A 3 -15.54 -12.31 -28.58
CA PHE A 3 -15.30 -10.90 -28.24
C PHE A 3 -14.19 -10.38 -29.15
N SER A 4 -14.56 -9.52 -30.10
CA SER A 4 -13.64 -8.97 -31.09
C SER A 4 -12.59 -8.07 -30.42
N THR A 5 -11.32 -8.34 -30.70
CA THR A 5 -10.11 -7.64 -30.24
C THR A 5 -9.91 -6.25 -30.90
N LYS A 6 -10.96 -5.60 -31.42
CA LYS A 6 -10.80 -4.49 -32.36
C LYS A 6 -10.48 -3.11 -31.78
N HIS A 7 -10.31 -2.96 -30.46
CA HIS A 7 -9.94 -1.66 -29.85
C HIS A 7 -8.82 -1.74 -28.79
N PHE A 8 -8.21 -2.90 -28.58
CA PHE A 8 -7.11 -3.01 -27.62
C PHE A 8 -5.77 -2.90 -28.35
N LYS A 9 -5.03 -1.81 -28.15
CA LYS A 9 -3.58 -1.84 -28.36
C LYS A 9 -2.94 -2.55 -27.16
N ILE A 10 -3.09 -3.87 -27.11
CA ILE A 10 -2.29 -4.70 -26.21
C ILE A 10 -0.87 -4.65 -26.76
N ALA A 11 0.02 -3.92 -26.09
CA ALA A 11 1.44 -4.00 -26.39
C ALA A 11 1.88 -5.46 -26.18
N LYS A 12 2.71 -5.97 -27.08
CA LYS A 12 3.10 -7.39 -27.21
C LYS A 12 4.03 -7.89 -26.07
N THR A 13 3.86 -7.35 -24.86
CA THR A 13 4.35 -7.87 -23.58
C THR A 13 3.11 -8.17 -22.75
N SER A 14 2.83 -9.44 -22.49
CA SER A 14 1.57 -10.05 -22.01
C SER A 14 0.96 -9.53 -20.68
N SER A 15 1.47 -8.43 -20.12
CA SER A 15 1.18 -8.01 -18.76
C SER A 15 0.78 -6.54 -18.60
N VAL A 16 0.62 -5.77 -19.68
CA VAL A 16 0.28 -4.33 -19.62
C VAL A 16 -0.96 -3.99 -20.45
N LEU A 17 -1.91 -3.31 -19.82
CA LEU A 17 -3.07 -2.68 -20.44
C LEU A 17 -2.79 -1.18 -20.63
N VAL A 18 -2.97 -0.69 -21.86
CA VAL A 18 -2.89 0.74 -22.17
C VAL A 18 -4.27 1.36 -21.95
N GLY A 19 -4.38 2.23 -20.95
CA GLY A 19 -5.57 3.01 -20.64
C GLY A 19 -5.62 4.35 -21.39
N THR A 20 -6.47 5.26 -20.92
CA THR A 20 -6.59 6.64 -21.44
C THR A 20 -5.61 7.58 -20.74
N GLU A 21 -5.37 8.75 -21.33
CA GLU A 21 -4.56 9.83 -20.72
C GLU A 21 -3.14 9.43 -20.27
N GLY A 22 -2.57 8.46 -20.99
CA GLY A 22 -1.23 7.94 -20.72
C GLY A 22 -1.17 6.89 -19.61
N TRP A 23 -2.27 6.53 -18.95
CA TRP A 23 -2.23 5.52 -17.88
C TRP A 23 -1.95 4.12 -18.42
N LEU A 24 -0.99 3.42 -17.81
CA LEU A 24 -0.70 2.02 -18.06
C LEU A 24 -1.08 1.20 -16.83
N TYR A 25 -1.64 0.02 -17.03
CA TYR A 25 -2.05 -0.86 -15.93
C TYR A 25 -1.40 -2.21 -16.06
N PHE A 26 -0.93 -2.75 -14.95
CA PHE A 26 -0.56 -4.15 -14.89
C PHE A 26 -1.82 -5.01 -14.97
N THR A 27 -1.80 -6.02 -15.83
CA THR A 27 -3.00 -6.84 -16.08
C THR A 27 -3.26 -7.85 -14.96
N GLN A 28 -2.26 -8.19 -14.15
CA GLN A 28 -2.45 -9.02 -12.96
C GLN A 28 -3.25 -8.24 -11.91
N GLY A 29 -4.27 -8.88 -11.35
CA GLY A 29 -5.24 -8.25 -10.44
C GLY A 29 -6.51 -7.76 -11.15
N LEU A 30 -6.46 -7.48 -12.46
CA LEU A 30 -7.67 -7.12 -13.22
C LEU A 30 -8.72 -8.24 -13.18
N THR A 31 -8.32 -9.51 -13.11
CA THR A 31 -9.25 -10.65 -13.00
C THR A 31 -10.00 -10.68 -11.67
N ASP A 32 -9.35 -10.29 -10.59
CA ASP A 32 -9.94 -10.22 -9.25
C ASP A 32 -10.91 -9.03 -9.16
N LEU A 33 -10.58 -7.93 -9.85
CA LEU A 33 -11.47 -6.80 -10.08
C LEU A 33 -12.67 -7.14 -10.97
N TRP A 34 -12.49 -7.92 -12.04
CA TRP A 34 -13.53 -8.32 -13.01
C TRP A 34 -14.50 -9.38 -12.48
N SER A 35 -14.65 -9.49 -11.16
CA SER A 35 -15.66 -10.32 -10.50
C SER A 35 -15.49 -11.83 -10.69
N LYS A 36 -14.31 -12.33 -11.09
CA LYS A 36 -14.20 -13.74 -11.46
C LYS A 36 -13.81 -14.66 -10.31
N GLN A 37 -13.27 -14.18 -9.19
CA GLN A 37 -12.67 -15.08 -8.17
C GLN A 37 -12.82 -14.57 -6.70
N PRO A 38 -14.04 -14.35 -6.17
CA PRO A 38 -14.22 -14.24 -4.71
C PRO A 38 -13.70 -15.50 -3.99
N TYR A 39 -13.39 -15.39 -2.69
CA TYR A 39 -13.09 -16.60 -1.92
C TYR A 39 -14.31 -17.52 -1.87
N THR A 40 -14.05 -18.83 -1.92
CA THR A 40 -15.06 -19.81 -1.56
C THR A 40 -15.39 -19.71 -0.07
N ASN A 41 -16.54 -20.23 0.36
CA ASN A 41 -16.92 -20.22 1.78
C ASN A 41 -15.85 -20.88 2.67
N SER A 42 -15.26 -21.99 2.23
CA SER A 42 -14.17 -22.65 2.97
C SER A 42 -12.96 -21.73 3.11
N GLN A 43 -12.50 -21.12 2.01
CA GLN A 43 -11.38 -20.19 2.03
C GLN A 43 -11.65 -18.99 2.94
N TYR A 44 -12.86 -18.42 2.88
CA TYR A 44 -13.26 -17.30 3.73
C TYR A 44 -13.17 -17.67 5.22
N ILE A 45 -13.69 -18.85 5.60
CA ILE A 45 -13.63 -19.36 6.98
C ILE A 45 -12.18 -19.59 7.42
N ASP A 46 -11.36 -20.21 6.57
CA ASP A 46 -9.96 -20.49 6.87
C ASP A 46 -9.16 -19.20 7.07
N ILE A 47 -9.34 -18.22 6.17
CA ILE A 47 -8.71 -16.89 6.27
C ILE A 47 -9.17 -16.22 7.57
N LYS A 48 -10.47 -16.21 7.86
CA LYS A 48 -11.03 -15.60 9.07
C LYS A 48 -10.44 -16.23 10.35
N ASN A 49 -10.37 -17.56 10.41
CA ASN A 49 -9.79 -18.27 11.55
C ASN A 49 -8.30 -17.95 11.73
N ASN A 50 -7.55 -17.90 10.63
CA ASN A 50 -6.14 -17.52 10.66
C ASN A 50 -5.95 -16.06 11.11
N THR A 51 -6.69 -15.11 10.53
CA THR A 51 -6.65 -13.69 10.92
C THR A 51 -6.96 -13.53 12.41
N ASN A 52 -7.98 -14.23 12.92
CA ASN A 52 -8.34 -14.18 14.35
C ASN A 52 -7.21 -14.74 15.24
N THR A 53 -6.59 -15.85 14.81
CA THR A 53 -5.47 -16.47 15.53
C THR A 53 -4.27 -15.53 15.60
N VAL A 54 -3.88 -14.94 14.47
CA VAL A 54 -2.74 -14.01 14.38
C VAL A 54 -3.00 -12.75 15.21
N ALA A 55 -4.18 -12.14 15.06
CA ALA A 55 -4.58 -10.98 15.86
C ALA A 55 -4.56 -11.28 17.37
N GLY A 56 -5.07 -12.45 17.76
CA GLY A 56 -5.04 -12.91 19.16
C GLY A 56 -3.63 -13.07 19.73
N LYS A 57 -2.68 -13.58 18.93
CA LYS A 57 -1.27 -13.72 19.34
C LYS A 57 -0.62 -12.36 19.62
N PHE A 58 -0.73 -11.39 18.70
CA PHE A 58 -0.17 -10.05 18.91
C PHE A 58 -0.85 -9.30 20.05
N LYS A 59 -2.18 -9.42 20.18
CA LYS A 59 -2.93 -8.84 21.29
C LYS A 59 -2.46 -9.39 22.64
N LYS A 60 -2.26 -10.71 22.76
CA LYS A 60 -1.73 -11.35 23.97
C LYS A 60 -0.29 -10.88 24.28
N ALA A 61 0.52 -10.64 23.25
CA ALA A 61 1.86 -10.11 23.38
C ALA A 61 1.92 -8.58 23.63
N GLN A 62 0.77 -7.89 23.66
CA GLN A 62 0.66 -6.43 23.82
C GLN A 62 1.42 -5.65 22.74
N ILE A 63 1.40 -6.16 21.50
CA ILE A 63 2.03 -5.56 20.32
C ILE A 63 0.94 -4.93 19.45
N THR A 64 1.13 -3.69 19.02
CA THR A 64 0.25 -3.05 18.03
C THR A 64 0.41 -3.74 16.68
N TYR A 65 -0.60 -4.49 16.26
CA TYR A 65 -0.61 -5.20 14.98
C TYR A 65 -1.47 -4.48 13.95
N LEU A 66 -0.88 -4.20 12.78
CA LEU A 66 -1.55 -3.54 11.67
C LEU A 66 -1.51 -4.43 10.43
N GLU A 67 -2.68 -4.74 9.88
CA GLU A 67 -2.87 -5.45 8.63
C GLU A 67 -3.26 -4.45 7.53
N ILE A 68 -2.50 -4.48 6.44
CA ILE A 68 -2.54 -3.46 5.40
C ILE A 68 -2.63 -4.14 4.04
N TYR A 69 -3.65 -3.76 3.28
CA TYR A 69 -3.76 -4.13 1.87
C TYR A 69 -3.59 -2.90 1.00
N THR A 70 -2.50 -2.87 0.23
CA THR A 70 -2.27 -1.80 -0.73
C THR A 70 -3.17 -2.02 -1.94
N PRO A 71 -4.10 -1.11 -2.24
CA PRO A 71 -4.96 -1.27 -3.39
C PRO A 71 -4.16 -1.13 -4.68
N ASP A 72 -4.65 -1.73 -5.75
CA ASP A 72 -4.03 -1.56 -7.04
C ASP A 72 -4.46 -0.25 -7.66
N LYS A 73 -3.64 0.21 -8.61
CA LYS A 73 -3.93 1.41 -9.38
C LYS A 73 -5.30 1.38 -10.06
N HIS A 74 -5.76 0.21 -10.51
CA HIS A 74 -7.08 0.05 -11.11
C HIS A 74 -8.23 0.11 -10.10
N SER A 75 -7.99 -0.19 -8.82
CA SER A 75 -8.97 -0.03 -7.74
C SER A 75 -9.15 1.44 -7.32
N ILE A 76 -8.13 2.27 -7.55
CA ILE A 76 -8.16 3.70 -7.24
C ILE A 76 -8.55 4.54 -8.46
N TYR A 77 -8.02 4.23 -9.64
CA TYR A 77 -8.23 4.95 -10.88
C TYR A 77 -8.89 4.08 -11.97
N PRO A 78 -10.10 3.54 -11.79
CA PRO A 78 -10.79 2.80 -12.84
C PRO A 78 -11.18 3.68 -14.04
N GLU A 79 -11.34 4.99 -13.85
CA GLU A 79 -11.76 5.94 -14.89
C GLU A 79 -10.79 6.06 -16.06
N TYR A 80 -9.50 5.75 -15.87
CA TYR A 80 -8.51 5.77 -16.95
C TYR A 80 -8.27 4.41 -17.61
N LEU A 81 -9.07 3.38 -17.29
CA LEU A 81 -8.95 2.06 -17.94
C LEU A 81 -9.32 2.08 -19.43
N GLY A 82 -10.12 3.06 -19.88
CA GLY A 82 -10.60 3.16 -21.26
C GLY A 82 -11.81 2.27 -21.60
N PHE A 83 -12.45 1.68 -20.59
CA PHE A 83 -13.72 0.97 -20.72
C PHE A 83 -14.53 1.09 -19.42
N ASN A 84 -15.85 0.87 -19.52
CA ASN A 84 -16.72 0.89 -18.34
C ASN A 84 -16.37 -0.26 -17.41
N PHE A 85 -15.95 0.08 -16.19
CA PHE A 85 -15.63 -0.87 -15.13
C PHE A 85 -16.56 -0.63 -13.94
N ILE A 86 -17.13 -1.72 -13.43
CA ILE A 86 -17.94 -1.70 -12.19
C ILE A 86 -17.16 -2.54 -11.16
N ALA A 87 -16.77 -1.90 -10.06
CA ALA A 87 -16.07 -2.59 -8.99
C ALA A 87 -16.97 -3.67 -8.36
N ASN A 88 -16.43 -4.87 -8.15
CA ASN A 88 -17.12 -5.92 -7.42
C ASN A 88 -17.14 -5.58 -5.91
N PRO A 89 -18.31 -5.40 -5.28
CA PRO A 89 -18.40 -5.18 -3.83
C PRO A 89 -17.99 -6.41 -3.01
N HIS A 90 -17.83 -7.57 -3.65
CA HIS A 90 -17.38 -8.83 -3.04
C HIS A 90 -16.00 -9.27 -3.55
N SER A 91 -15.14 -8.34 -3.97
CA SER A 91 -13.76 -8.67 -4.32
C SER A 91 -13.01 -9.29 -3.13
N ARG A 92 -11.88 -9.97 -3.38
CA ARG A 92 -11.05 -10.53 -2.30
C ARG A 92 -10.60 -9.47 -1.32
N LEU A 93 -10.24 -8.27 -1.80
CA LEU A 93 -9.89 -7.14 -0.94
C LEU A 93 -11.05 -6.75 -0.02
N GLU A 94 -12.26 -6.59 -0.55
CA GLU A 94 -13.43 -6.25 0.28
C GLU A 94 -13.72 -7.34 1.32
N GLN A 95 -13.57 -8.61 0.94
CA GLN A 95 -13.72 -9.74 1.88
C GLN A 95 -12.65 -9.73 2.98
N ARG A 96 -11.38 -9.43 2.67
CA ARG A 96 -10.32 -9.31 3.68
C ARG A 96 -10.56 -8.15 4.62
N ILE A 97 -10.96 -6.99 4.09
CA ILE A 97 -11.35 -5.82 4.88
C ILE A 97 -12.51 -6.16 5.81
N ALA A 98 -13.55 -6.84 5.32
CA ALA A 98 -14.69 -7.26 6.12
C ALA A 98 -14.30 -8.22 7.25
N ILE A 99 -13.45 -9.22 6.96
CA ILE A 99 -12.93 -10.17 7.95
C ILE A 99 -12.21 -9.42 9.09
N ILE A 100 -11.29 -8.51 8.76
CA ILE A 100 -10.53 -7.78 9.79
C ILE A 100 -11.46 -6.88 10.61
N LYS A 101 -12.38 -6.16 9.95
CA LYS A 101 -13.37 -5.31 10.64
C LYS A 101 -14.25 -6.10 11.60
N GLU A 102 -14.59 -7.35 11.26
CA GLU A 102 -15.36 -8.24 12.12
C GLU A 102 -14.56 -8.72 13.35
N ILE A 103 -13.27 -9.03 13.16
CA ILE A 103 -12.41 -9.56 14.22
C ILE A 103 -11.92 -8.45 15.14
N ASP A 104 -11.21 -7.48 14.57
CA ASP A 104 -10.70 -6.31 15.28
C ASP A 104 -10.45 -5.17 14.28
N PRO A 105 -11.37 -4.20 14.16
CA PRO A 105 -11.24 -3.09 13.21
C PRO A 105 -10.04 -2.18 13.55
N GLN A 106 -9.45 -2.32 14.73
CA GLN A 106 -8.28 -1.57 15.13
C GLN A 106 -6.99 -2.03 14.47
N ASN A 107 -6.96 -3.26 13.98
CA ASN A 107 -5.82 -3.81 13.24
C ASN A 107 -5.83 -3.38 11.77
N LEU A 108 -6.98 -2.93 11.22
CA LEU A 108 -7.06 -2.54 9.82
C LEU A 108 -6.53 -1.12 9.57
N VAL A 109 -5.64 -0.98 8.59
CA VAL A 109 -5.36 0.31 7.92
C VAL A 109 -6.06 0.33 6.55
N ASP A 110 -7.21 1.01 6.47
CA ASP A 110 -8.06 1.05 5.27
C ASP A 110 -7.52 2.06 4.23
N LEU A 111 -6.51 1.63 3.46
CA LEU A 111 -5.85 2.47 2.46
C LEU A 111 -6.72 2.75 1.23
N LYS A 112 -7.60 1.82 0.85
CA LYS A 112 -8.49 2.02 -0.31
C LYS A 112 -9.39 3.23 -0.10
N THR A 113 -10.04 3.31 1.06
CA THR A 113 -10.91 4.43 1.40
C THR A 113 -10.13 5.74 1.44
N GLU A 114 -8.95 5.75 2.06
CA GLU A 114 -8.11 6.94 2.17
C GLU A 114 -7.65 7.46 0.80
N LEU A 115 -7.18 6.56 -0.07
CA LEU A 115 -6.70 6.94 -1.41
C LEU A 115 -7.86 7.41 -2.32
N LEU A 116 -9.03 6.77 -2.26
CA LEU A 116 -10.21 7.21 -3.01
C LEU A 116 -10.68 8.62 -2.61
N LYS A 117 -10.55 8.98 -1.33
CA LYS A 117 -10.88 10.31 -0.83
C LYS A 117 -9.96 11.39 -1.40
N ASN A 118 -8.67 11.09 -1.57
CA ASN A 118 -7.64 12.06 -1.97
C ASN A 118 -7.28 12.04 -3.47
N LYS A 119 -7.76 11.05 -4.25
CA LYS A 119 -7.36 10.91 -5.66
C LYS A 119 -7.76 12.08 -6.57
N LYS A 120 -8.71 12.91 -6.13
CA LYS A 120 -9.19 14.08 -6.88
C LYS A 120 -8.33 15.32 -6.65
N THR A 121 -7.60 15.38 -5.54
CA THR A 121 -6.76 16.53 -5.19
C THR A 121 -5.33 16.36 -5.68
N GLU A 122 -4.82 15.13 -5.67
CA GLU A 122 -3.45 14.81 -6.04
C GLU A 122 -3.40 13.52 -6.84
N GLN A 123 -2.47 13.43 -7.80
CA GLN A 123 -2.16 12.15 -8.42
C GLN A 123 -1.44 11.29 -7.37
N LEU A 124 -1.96 10.09 -7.11
CA LEU A 124 -1.47 9.21 -6.05
C LEU A 124 -0.64 8.04 -6.58
N TYR A 125 -0.71 7.75 -7.87
CA TYR A 125 0.05 6.69 -8.52
C TYR A 125 0.80 7.23 -9.72
N TYR A 126 1.96 6.63 -10.02
CA TYR A 126 2.58 6.89 -11.31
C TYR A 126 1.72 6.29 -12.40
N LYS A 127 1.53 7.05 -13.47
CA LYS A 127 0.69 6.66 -14.58
C LYS A 127 1.26 5.46 -15.34
N ALA A 128 2.58 5.33 -15.46
CA ALA A 128 3.23 4.16 -16.07
C ALA A 128 3.99 3.25 -15.11
N ASP A 129 3.80 3.37 -13.80
CA ASP A 129 4.34 2.41 -12.84
C ASP A 129 3.21 1.63 -12.15
N THR A 130 3.49 0.44 -11.62
CA THR A 130 2.51 -0.26 -10.78
C THR A 130 2.31 0.39 -9.41
N HIS A 131 3.29 1.15 -8.94
CA HIS A 131 3.31 1.71 -7.60
C HIS A 131 2.58 3.05 -7.46
N TRP A 132 2.20 3.36 -6.22
CA TRP A 132 1.84 4.72 -5.87
C TRP A 132 3.07 5.64 -6.04
N ASN A 133 2.85 6.95 -6.11
CA ASN A 133 3.95 7.91 -5.99
C ASN A 133 4.23 8.23 -4.50
N ASN A 134 5.21 9.11 -4.26
CA ASN A 134 5.58 9.47 -2.89
C ASN A 134 4.42 10.14 -2.10
N TYR A 135 3.48 10.81 -2.78
CA TYR A 135 2.29 11.37 -2.12
C TYR A 135 1.30 10.28 -1.70
N GLY A 136 1.01 9.30 -2.55
CA GLY A 136 0.19 8.14 -2.17
C GLY A 136 0.81 7.35 -1.02
N SER A 137 2.13 7.20 -1.01
CA SER A 137 2.90 6.63 0.10
C SER A 137 2.76 7.45 1.38
N PHE A 138 2.83 8.78 1.29
CA PHE A 138 2.68 9.68 2.43
C PHE A 138 1.28 9.54 3.08
N LEU A 139 0.21 9.45 2.29
CA LEU A 139 -1.14 9.19 2.82
C LEU A 139 -1.24 7.85 3.54
N ALA A 140 -0.57 6.81 3.02
CA ALA A 140 -0.50 5.52 3.71
C ALA A 140 0.23 5.65 5.05
N TYR A 141 1.35 6.37 5.07
CA TYR A 141 2.07 6.69 6.29
C TYR A 141 1.19 7.42 7.32
N GLU A 142 0.47 8.48 6.92
CA GLU A 142 -0.41 9.23 7.83
C GLU A 142 -1.46 8.31 8.46
N LYS A 143 -2.09 7.43 7.65
CA LYS A 143 -3.10 6.49 8.15
C LYS A 143 -2.54 5.45 9.10
N ILE A 144 -1.32 4.98 8.86
CA ILE A 144 -0.62 4.07 9.78
C ILE A 144 -0.33 4.77 11.09
N MET A 145 0.23 5.98 11.03
CA MET A 145 0.62 6.71 12.23
C MET A 145 -0.56 7.18 13.07
N GLU A 146 -1.73 7.41 12.47
CA GLU A 146 -2.99 7.60 13.21
C GLU A 146 -3.28 6.39 14.12
N LYS A 147 -3.10 5.17 13.62
CA LYS A 147 -3.28 3.94 14.40
C LYS A 147 -2.19 3.74 15.45
N VAL A 148 -0.93 4.02 15.10
CA VAL A 148 0.19 3.92 16.05
C VAL A 148 0.04 4.92 17.21
N LYS A 149 -0.33 6.17 16.92
CA LYS A 149 -0.49 7.22 17.94
C LYS A 149 -1.57 6.89 18.97
N ARG A 150 -2.59 6.12 18.61
CA ARG A 150 -3.61 5.64 19.55
C ARG A 150 -2.99 4.86 20.71
N ASP A 151 -2.06 3.96 20.41
CA ASP A 151 -1.43 3.08 21.41
C ASP A 151 -0.17 3.72 22.03
N TYR A 152 0.44 4.68 21.33
CA TYR A 152 1.61 5.42 21.76
C TYR A 152 1.40 6.95 21.70
N PRO A 153 0.67 7.56 22.64
CA PRO A 153 0.24 8.96 22.55
C PRO A 153 1.37 10.01 22.47
N ASN A 154 2.56 9.66 22.95
CA ASN A 154 3.74 10.54 22.94
C ASN A 154 4.42 10.62 21.56
N ILE A 155 4.07 9.74 20.62
CA ILE A 155 4.60 9.82 19.26
C ILE A 155 4.04 11.05 18.56
N GLU A 156 4.89 11.73 17.80
CA GLU A 156 4.52 12.90 17.01
C GLU A 156 4.66 12.59 15.52
N PRO A 157 3.58 12.10 14.87
CA PRO A 157 3.58 11.90 13.42
C PRO A 157 3.94 13.19 12.68
N LEU A 158 4.73 13.03 11.62
CA LEU A 158 5.03 14.10 10.69
C LEU A 158 3.79 14.38 9.86
N THR A 159 3.61 15.64 9.54
CA THR A 159 2.54 16.19 8.71
C THR A 159 3.15 16.73 7.42
N LYS A 160 2.31 17.05 6.42
CA LYS A 160 2.77 17.61 5.15
C LYS A 160 3.64 18.86 5.34
N ASP A 161 3.35 19.68 6.35
CA ASP A 161 4.08 20.93 6.65
C ASP A 161 5.51 20.69 7.17
N ASP A 162 5.82 19.48 7.63
CA ASP A 162 7.16 19.10 8.07
C ASP A 162 8.11 18.81 6.90
N PHE A 163 7.61 18.81 5.66
CA PHE A 163 8.39 18.51 4.47
C PHE A 163 8.46 19.71 3.52
N GLU A 164 9.58 19.80 2.81
CA GLU A 164 9.67 20.51 1.54
C GLU A 164 9.21 19.56 0.43
N ILE A 165 8.27 20.02 -0.40
CA ILE A 165 7.72 19.22 -1.49
C ILE A 165 8.36 19.67 -2.79
N ILE A 166 9.11 18.77 -3.40
CA ILE A 166 9.77 19.00 -4.68
C ILE A 166 8.96 18.28 -5.75
N VAL A 167 8.56 19.04 -6.78
CA VAL A 167 7.85 18.53 -7.95
C VAL A 167 8.78 18.66 -9.14
N LYS A 168 9.08 17.54 -9.80
CA LYS A 168 9.97 17.52 -10.97
C LYS A 168 9.48 16.50 -12.02
N PRO A 169 9.91 16.60 -13.28
CA PRO A 169 9.65 15.56 -14.26
C PRO A 169 10.16 14.21 -13.78
N ASN A 170 9.35 13.17 -13.95
CA ASN A 170 9.81 11.80 -13.76
C ASN A 170 10.48 11.34 -15.05
N GLU A 171 11.80 11.28 -15.04
CA GLU A 171 12.64 10.89 -16.19
C GLU A 171 12.95 9.39 -16.21
N TYR A 172 12.45 8.62 -15.23
CA TYR A 172 12.74 7.20 -15.12
C TYR A 172 11.79 6.36 -16.00
N ARG A 173 12.36 5.37 -16.70
CA ARG A 173 11.59 4.27 -17.27
C ARG A 173 11.05 3.37 -16.15
N THR A 174 9.78 3.59 -15.84
CA THR A 174 8.97 2.82 -14.89
C THR A 174 8.76 1.37 -15.30
N ASP A 175 8.31 0.52 -14.38
CA ASP A 175 8.17 -0.92 -14.60
C ASP A 175 7.24 -1.30 -15.78
N LEU A 176 6.19 -0.51 -16.06
CA LEU A 176 5.28 -0.76 -17.18
C LEU A 176 5.70 -0.08 -18.50
N SER A 177 6.53 0.98 -18.46
CA SER A 177 6.91 1.73 -19.68
C SER A 177 8.15 1.17 -20.38
N LYS A 178 8.98 0.38 -19.67
CA LYS A 178 10.29 -0.13 -20.12
C LYS A 178 10.34 -0.66 -21.57
N ASN A 179 9.24 -1.23 -22.08
CA ASN A 179 9.13 -1.83 -23.41
C ASN A 179 8.00 -1.27 -24.29
N ILE A 180 7.34 -0.17 -23.90
CA ILE A 180 6.12 0.29 -24.58
C ILE A 180 6.26 1.69 -25.18
N LEU A 181 6.83 2.65 -24.45
CA LEU A 181 6.89 4.05 -24.88
C LEU A 181 8.28 4.63 -24.59
N SER A 182 8.94 5.19 -25.60
CA SER A 182 10.26 5.82 -25.48
C SER A 182 10.21 7.15 -24.73
N ASP A 183 9.11 7.90 -24.86
CA ASP A 183 8.95 9.29 -24.37
C ASP A 183 7.79 9.41 -23.37
N TYR A 184 7.78 8.53 -22.36
CA TYR A 184 6.79 8.61 -21.31
C TYR A 184 7.09 9.76 -20.34
N LYS A 185 6.11 10.64 -20.10
CA LYS A 185 6.24 11.76 -19.14
C LYS A 185 5.29 11.56 -17.98
N ASP A 186 5.84 11.54 -16.78
CA ASP A 186 5.09 11.63 -15.53
C ASP A 186 5.71 12.70 -14.63
N THR A 187 5.11 12.92 -13.46
CA THR A 187 5.63 13.83 -12.44
C THR A 187 6.11 13.03 -11.24
N GLU A 188 7.31 13.35 -10.75
CA GLU A 188 7.81 12.87 -9.48
C GLU A 188 7.56 13.93 -8.41
N ILE A 189 6.93 13.50 -7.32
CA ILE A 189 6.76 14.29 -6.10
C ILE A 189 7.72 13.70 -5.07
N LEU A 190 8.50 14.53 -4.39
CA LEU A 190 9.43 14.13 -3.34
C LEU A 190 9.18 14.93 -2.08
N PHE A 191 9.07 14.24 -0.96
CA PHE A 191 8.98 14.80 0.38
C PHE A 191 10.37 14.80 1.02
N SER A 192 10.97 15.98 1.16
CA SER A 192 12.23 16.18 1.84
C SER A 192 11.98 16.70 3.25
N LEU A 193 12.43 15.99 4.29
CA LEU A 193 12.16 16.39 5.67
C LEU A 193 12.90 17.69 6.00
N LYS A 194 12.18 18.68 6.55
CA LYS A 194 12.78 19.93 7.02
C LYS A 194 13.65 19.69 8.24
N GLU A 195 14.80 20.36 8.31
CA GLU A 195 15.69 20.29 9.47
C GLU A 195 14.98 20.70 10.78
N SER A 196 14.10 21.70 10.71
CA SER A 196 13.30 22.14 11.85
C SER A 196 12.37 21.05 12.40
N ALA A 197 11.81 20.19 11.54
CA ALA A 197 10.97 19.09 11.97
C ALA A 197 11.81 17.98 12.62
N LEU A 198 13.00 17.70 12.05
CA LEU A 198 13.94 16.73 12.62
C LEU A 198 14.36 17.11 14.05
N GLN A 199 14.66 18.39 14.29
CA GLN A 199 15.11 18.87 15.60
C GLN A 199 13.98 18.92 16.65
N ASN A 200 12.75 19.29 16.24
CA ASN A 200 11.67 19.57 17.19
C ASN A 200 10.70 18.39 17.45
N LYS A 201 10.48 17.54 16.44
CA LYS A 201 9.47 16.46 16.51
C LYS A 201 10.06 15.06 16.67
N LEU A 202 11.31 14.85 16.24
CA LEU A 202 11.93 13.52 16.18
C LEU A 202 13.03 13.32 17.23
N THR A 203 12.82 13.88 18.42
CA THR A 203 13.70 13.67 19.57
C THR A 203 13.63 12.21 20.05
N SER A 204 14.70 11.73 20.68
CA SER A 204 14.84 10.29 21.02
C SER A 204 13.74 9.77 21.94
N ASP A 205 13.22 10.62 22.83
CA ASP A 205 12.13 10.33 23.76
C ASP A 205 10.75 10.16 23.07
N LYS A 206 10.62 10.62 21.83
CA LYS A 206 9.39 10.53 21.02
C LYS A 206 9.42 9.37 20.02
N LYS A 207 10.50 8.58 19.99
CA LYS A 207 10.63 7.40 19.13
C LYS A 207 10.23 6.14 19.87
N LEU A 208 9.69 5.20 19.11
CA LEU A 208 9.52 3.82 19.55
C LEU A 208 10.81 3.05 19.26
N GLU A 209 11.07 1.99 20.01
CA GLU A 209 12.27 1.17 19.87
C GLU A 209 12.26 0.37 18.58
N LYS A 210 11.19 -0.38 18.29
CA LYS A 210 11.20 -1.34 17.19
C LYS A 210 9.88 -1.45 16.43
N LEU A 211 10.00 -1.32 15.11
CA LEU A 211 9.00 -1.68 14.12
C LEU A 211 9.45 -2.91 13.33
N VAL A 212 8.57 -3.88 13.13
CA VAL A 212 8.76 -4.96 12.16
C VAL A 212 7.74 -4.79 11.03
N VAL A 213 8.21 -4.74 9.78
CA VAL A 213 7.36 -4.64 8.60
C VAL A 213 7.56 -5.87 7.74
N TYR A 214 6.51 -6.66 7.61
CA TYR A 214 6.39 -7.65 6.54
C TYR A 214 5.78 -6.97 5.32
N TYR A 215 6.49 -6.98 4.20
CA TYR A 215 6.23 -6.02 3.14
C TYR A 215 6.50 -6.52 1.72
N ASP A 216 5.95 -5.80 0.74
CA ASP A 216 6.33 -5.85 -0.67
C ASP A 216 6.88 -4.50 -1.16
N SER A 217 7.08 -4.36 -2.48
CA SER A 217 7.73 -3.19 -3.09
C SER A 217 7.05 -1.84 -2.82
N PHE A 218 5.80 -1.80 -2.35
CA PHE A 218 5.14 -0.54 -1.94
C PHE A 218 5.70 0.06 -0.65
N PHE A 219 6.35 -0.76 0.18
CA PHE A 219 6.94 -0.35 1.46
C PHE A 219 8.47 -0.41 1.43
N ASP A 220 9.08 -0.78 0.31
CA ASP A 220 10.54 -0.92 0.18
C ASP A 220 11.22 0.46 0.20
N PRO A 221 12.05 0.78 1.22
CA PRO A 221 12.69 2.08 1.33
C PRO A 221 13.74 2.34 0.24
N LYS A 222 14.12 1.33 -0.57
CA LYS A 222 15.01 1.51 -1.74
C LYS A 222 14.40 2.45 -2.79
N TYR A 223 13.08 2.61 -2.80
CA TYR A 223 12.39 3.46 -3.75
C TYR A 223 11.75 4.67 -3.06
N ASN A 224 11.67 5.79 -3.77
CA ASN A 224 11.05 7.01 -3.24
C ASN A 224 9.59 6.78 -2.82
N TRP A 225 8.88 5.85 -3.46
CA TRP A 225 7.51 5.50 -3.09
C TRP A 225 7.37 4.55 -1.89
N GLY A 226 8.47 4.07 -1.31
CA GLY A 226 8.43 3.15 -0.18
C GLY A 226 7.92 3.81 1.09
N THR A 227 6.77 3.39 1.63
CA THR A 227 6.19 3.98 2.86
C THR A 227 7.10 3.88 4.08
N THR A 228 8.00 2.91 4.13
CA THR A 228 9.02 2.82 5.18
C THR A 228 9.93 4.05 5.24
N ASN A 229 10.09 4.81 4.14
CA ASN A 229 10.86 6.06 4.14
C ASN A 229 10.29 7.12 5.07
N PHE A 230 9.00 7.08 5.37
CA PHE A 230 8.36 7.95 6.35
C PHE A 230 8.31 7.30 7.75
N LEU A 231 8.03 5.99 7.80
CA LEU A 231 7.91 5.28 9.09
C LEU A 231 9.22 5.29 9.88
N LYS A 232 10.38 5.16 9.21
CA LYS A 232 11.71 5.08 9.85
C LYS A 232 12.07 6.27 10.73
N TYR A 233 11.41 7.40 10.58
CA TYR A 233 11.64 8.58 11.44
C TYR A 233 11.19 8.35 12.89
N HIS A 234 10.23 7.45 13.12
CA HIS A 234 9.52 7.27 14.39
C HIS A 234 10.02 6.08 15.20
N PHE A 235 10.97 5.32 14.67
CA PHE A 235 11.49 4.10 15.29
C PHE A 235 13.02 4.12 15.33
N ASN A 236 13.60 3.62 16.43
CA ASN A 236 15.05 3.44 16.54
C ASN A 236 15.52 2.30 15.63
N THR A 237 14.74 1.23 15.55
CA THR A 237 15.01 0.07 14.69
C THR A 237 13.79 -0.23 13.82
N VAL A 238 14.02 -0.41 12.51
CA VAL A 238 13.03 -0.92 11.58
C VAL A 238 13.56 -2.19 10.94
N GLU A 239 12.89 -3.32 11.22
CA GLU A 239 13.20 -4.61 10.61
C GLU A 239 12.25 -4.89 9.45
N LEU A 240 12.82 -5.29 8.32
CA LEU A 240 12.11 -5.47 7.06
C LEU A 240 12.14 -6.95 6.64
N ILE A 241 10.97 -7.56 6.55
CA ILE A 241 10.79 -8.97 6.16
C ILE A 241 10.06 -9.02 4.81
N GLU A 242 10.77 -9.40 3.75
CA GLU A 242 10.18 -9.50 2.42
C GLU A 242 9.10 -10.59 2.36
N ASN A 243 8.03 -10.32 1.61
CA ASN A 243 6.83 -11.15 1.61
C ASN A 243 7.08 -12.63 1.24
N TYR A 244 8.01 -12.94 0.35
CA TYR A 244 8.29 -14.31 -0.06
C TYR A 244 8.89 -15.18 1.07
N LYS A 245 9.35 -14.59 2.18
CA LYS A 245 9.90 -15.31 3.35
C LYS A 245 8.83 -15.88 4.27
N GLY A 246 7.56 -15.53 4.04
CA GLY A 246 6.41 -15.95 4.85
C GLY A 246 6.25 -15.15 6.14
N PHE A 247 5.00 -14.99 6.61
CA PHE A 247 4.69 -14.23 7.82
C PHE A 247 4.78 -15.12 9.06
N ARG A 248 5.93 -15.08 9.74
CA ARG A 248 6.25 -15.97 10.87
C ARG A 248 5.93 -15.32 12.21
N THR A 249 4.66 -15.44 12.61
CA THR A 249 4.11 -14.70 13.77
C THR A 249 4.91 -14.91 15.06
N ASP A 250 5.28 -16.15 15.38
CA ASP A 250 5.97 -16.45 16.65
C ASP A 250 7.40 -15.88 16.66
N GLU A 251 8.15 -16.04 15.56
CA GLU A 251 9.49 -15.43 15.40
C GLU A 251 9.44 -13.89 15.49
N ILE A 252 8.40 -13.26 14.94
CA ILE A 252 8.23 -11.79 15.04
C ILE A 252 7.96 -11.37 16.49
N ILE A 253 7.16 -12.12 17.24
CA ILE A 253 6.85 -11.82 18.64
C ILE A 253 8.10 -11.93 19.53
N GLU A 254 8.96 -12.92 19.28
CA GLU A 254 10.23 -13.11 20.00
C GLU A 254 11.20 -11.92 19.85
N GLN A 255 11.02 -11.10 18.82
CA GLN A 255 11.79 -9.87 18.64
C GLN A 255 11.33 -8.70 19.53
N HIS A 256 10.22 -8.86 20.26
CA HIS A 256 9.60 -7.84 21.11
C HIS A 256 9.39 -6.46 20.45
N PRO A 257 8.83 -6.38 19.22
CA PRO A 257 8.53 -5.09 18.61
C PRO A 257 7.36 -4.39 19.31
N GLN A 258 7.31 -3.07 19.23
CA GLN A 258 6.13 -2.31 19.66
C GLN A 258 5.04 -2.33 18.60
N VAL A 259 5.45 -2.25 17.33
CA VAL A 259 4.52 -2.23 16.19
C VAL A 259 4.93 -3.29 15.17
N VAL A 260 3.94 -4.01 14.66
CA VAL A 260 4.08 -4.95 13.55
C VAL A 260 3.14 -4.55 12.43
N ILE A 261 3.68 -4.43 11.21
CA ILE A 261 2.90 -4.20 9.99
C ILE A 261 2.98 -5.45 9.12
N ASN A 262 1.83 -6.00 8.75
CA ASN A 262 1.69 -7.03 7.72
C ASN A 262 1.06 -6.39 6.48
N GLN A 263 1.90 -5.99 5.53
CA GLN A 263 1.48 -5.35 4.30
C GLN A 263 1.57 -6.29 3.09
N ARG A 264 0.54 -6.25 2.24
CA ARG A 264 0.49 -6.93 0.94
C ARG A 264 -0.28 -6.09 -0.08
N VAL A 265 0.10 -6.16 -1.35
CA VAL A 265 -0.69 -5.62 -2.46
C VAL A 265 -1.92 -6.50 -2.76
N GLU A 266 -3.03 -5.88 -3.14
CA GLU A 266 -4.32 -6.57 -3.34
C GLU A 266 -4.26 -7.67 -4.41
N ARG A 267 -3.43 -7.54 -5.45
CA ARG A 267 -3.27 -8.57 -6.50
C ARG A 267 -2.65 -9.89 -6.02
N HIS A 268 -2.19 -9.96 -4.77
CA HIS A 268 -1.60 -11.17 -4.17
C HIS A 268 -2.51 -11.82 -3.10
N LEU A 269 -3.81 -11.48 -3.12
CA LEU A 269 -4.83 -11.99 -2.21
C LEU A 269 -5.41 -13.36 -2.58
#